data_AF-A0A3N5L5Q1-F1
#
_entry.id   AF-A0A3N5L5Q1-F1
#
_cell.length_a   1.000
_cell.length_b   1.000
_cell.length_c   1.000
_cell.angle_alpha   90.00
_cell.angle_beta   90.00
_cell.angle_gamma   90.00
#
_symmetry.space_group_name_H-M   'P 1'
#
loop_
_entity.id
_entity.type
_entity.pdbx_description
1 polymer ?
#
loop_
_entity_poly.entity_id
_entity_poly.type
_entity_poly.pdbx_seq_one_letter_code
_entity_poly.pdbx_strand_id
1 'polypeptide(L)'
;MYSTLKRIFVGRPIPSTEEHHQRLSKIIALAVFASDAISSTAYATEEILLVLVPVAAMAALEDLVPIAIVVVILLAIVTTSYRQTLFAYPSGGGSYIVSRENLGATPALVAGASLLVDYVLTVAVSVSAGVAAITSA
;
A
#
# COMPACT_ATOMS: atom_id res chain seq x y z
N MET A 1 -13.26 33.28 8.06
CA MET A 1 -14.37 32.35 7.79
C MET A 1 -13.89 31.03 7.17
N TYR A 2 -13.05 31.05 6.13
CA TYR A 2 -12.45 29.85 5.52
C TYR A 2 -11.64 28.98 6.50
N SER A 3 -10.87 29.60 7.40
CA SER A 3 -10.09 28.91 8.42
C SER A 3 -10.94 28.15 9.44
N THR A 4 -12.13 28.64 9.78
CA THR A 4 -13.05 27.99 10.73
C THR A 4 -13.72 26.77 10.11
N LEU A 5 -14.19 26.89 8.86
CA LEU A 5 -14.74 25.74 8.11
C LEU A 5 -13.67 24.65 7.92
N LYS A 6 -12.45 25.03 7.53
CA LYS A 6 -11.32 24.11 7.40
C LYS A 6 -11.00 23.40 8.70
N ARG A 7 -11.08 24.08 9.85
CA ARG A 7 -10.78 23.50 11.16
C ARG A 7 -11.85 22.52 11.65
N ILE A 8 -13.09 22.67 11.18
CA ILE A 8 -14.21 21.75 11.46
C ILE A 8 -14.07 20.48 10.60
N PHE A 9 -13.71 20.62 9.32
CA PHE A 9 -13.61 19.47 8.40
C PHE A 9 -12.27 18.71 8.48
N VAL A 10 -11.15 19.43 8.62
CA VAL A 10 -9.79 18.87 8.55
C VAL A 10 -9.15 18.71 9.94
N GLY A 11 -9.72 19.35 10.96
CA GLY A 11 -9.17 19.36 12.32
C GLY A 11 -8.17 20.49 12.57
N ARG A 12 -7.66 20.58 13.81
CA ARG A 12 -6.65 21.59 14.18
C ARG A 12 -5.27 21.14 13.67
N PRO A 13 -4.47 22.05 13.09
CA PRO A 13 -3.09 21.71 12.71
C PRO A 13 -2.32 21.26 13.94
N ILE A 14 -1.68 20.10 13.84
CA ILE A 14 -0.87 19.51 14.91
C ILE A 14 0.48 20.23 14.89
N PRO A 15 0.94 20.80 16.03
CA PRO A 15 2.28 21.34 16.12
C PRO A 15 3.31 20.23 15.86
N SER A 16 4.32 20.50 15.04
CA SER A 16 5.38 19.54 14.68
C SER A 16 6.15 18.98 15.89
N THR A 17 6.09 19.65 17.04
CA THR A 17 6.63 19.17 18.32
C THR A 17 5.82 18.05 18.97
N GLU A 18 4.56 17.84 18.57
CA GLU A 18 3.63 16.83 19.13
C GLU A 18 3.42 15.62 18.21
N GLU A 19 3.94 15.64 16.97
CA GLU A 19 3.76 14.55 15.99
C GLU A 19 4.30 13.20 16.49
N HIS A 20 5.45 13.18 17.16
CA HIS A 20 6.08 11.96 17.67
C HIS A 20 5.23 11.22 18.72
N HIS A 21 4.29 11.90 19.38
CA HIS A 21 3.47 11.33 20.46
C HIS A 21 2.03 11.04 20.01
N GLN A 22 1.60 11.52 18.85
CA GLN A 22 0.30 11.17 18.28
C GLN A 22 0.34 9.81 17.58
N ARG A 23 0.21 8.76 18.39
CA ARG A 23 -0.09 7.43 17.86
C ARG A 23 -1.53 7.42 17.35
N LEU A 24 -1.71 7.13 16.06
CA LEU A 24 -3.03 6.87 15.50
C LEU A 24 -3.70 5.75 16.30
N SER A 25 -4.97 5.95 16.67
CA SER A 25 -5.74 4.88 17.29
C SER A 25 -5.83 3.69 16.33
N LYS A 26 -5.88 2.46 16.86
CA LYS A 26 -5.84 1.24 16.03
C LYS A 26 -6.88 1.24 14.92
N ILE A 27 -8.07 1.80 15.17
CA ILE A 27 -9.16 1.88 14.20
C ILE A 27 -8.80 2.82 13.05
N ILE A 28 -8.29 4.01 13.36
CA ILE A 28 -7.91 5.01 12.35
C ILE A 28 -6.68 4.52 11.58
N ALA A 29 -5.68 3.97 12.29
CA ALA A 29 -4.51 3.37 11.65
C ALA A 29 -4.91 2.26 10.69
N LEU A 30 -5.80 1.34 11.11
CA LEU A 30 -6.29 0.27 10.24
C LEU A 30 -7.00 0.82 9.02
N ALA A 31 -7.90 1.80 9.17
CA ALA A 31 -8.61 2.40 8.05
C ALA A 31 -7.65 3.07 7.05
N VAL A 32 -6.65 3.81 7.54
CA VAL A 32 -5.66 4.49 6.69
C VAL A 32 -4.78 3.48 5.96
N PHE A 33 -4.21 2.50 6.67
CA PHE A 33 -3.31 1.52 6.05
C PHE A 33 -4.04 0.48 5.20
N ALA A 34 -5.31 0.15 5.50
CA ALA A 34 -6.12 -0.76 4.68
C ALA A 34 -6.57 -0.10 3.37
N SER A 35 -6.64 1.24 3.32
CA SER A 35 -7.01 1.97 2.11
C SER A 35 -6.10 1.64 0.93
N ASP A 36 -4.80 1.43 1.17
CA ASP A 36 -3.82 1.11 0.13
C ASP A 36 -4.12 -0.25 -0.53
N ALA A 37 -4.37 -1.27 0.30
CA ALA A 37 -4.75 -2.60 -0.17
C ALA A 37 -6.10 -2.59 -0.91
N ILE A 38 -7.09 -1.86 -0.40
CA ILE A 38 -8.42 -1.73 -1.03
C ILE A 38 -8.30 -1.01 -2.37
N SER A 39 -7.55 0.09 -2.44
CA SER A 39 -7.32 0.83 -3.68
C SER A 39 -6.63 -0.03 -4.74
N SER A 40 -5.73 -0.92 -4.31
CA SER A 40 -5.03 -1.87 -5.20
C SER A 40 -5.96 -2.85 -5.89
N THR A 41 -7.02 -3.30 -5.22
CA THR A 41 -8.03 -4.17 -5.85
C THR A 41 -8.86 -3.45 -6.91
N ALA A 42 -9.04 -2.13 -6.78
CA ALA A 42 -9.87 -1.34 -7.68
C ALA A 42 -9.23 -1.14 -9.06
N TYR A 43 -7.90 -0.97 -9.14
CA TYR A 43 -7.19 -0.84 -10.42
C TYR A 43 -6.60 -2.18 -10.92
N ALA A 44 -6.14 -3.07 -10.02
CA ALA A 44 -5.43 -4.28 -10.44
C ALA A 44 -6.33 -5.27 -11.19
N THR A 45 -7.61 -5.34 -10.86
CA THR A 45 -8.55 -6.26 -11.52
C THR A 45 -8.76 -5.93 -12.99
N GLU A 46 -8.89 -4.64 -13.31
CA GLU A 46 -9.05 -4.16 -14.69
C GLU A 46 -7.74 -4.26 -15.48
N GLU A 47 -6.61 -3.88 -14.87
CA GLU A 47 -5.29 -3.94 -15.53
C GLU A 47 -4.87 -5.38 -15.85
N ILE A 48 -5.14 -6.34 -14.96
CA ILE A 48 -4.88 -7.77 -15.22
C ILE A 48 -5.67 -8.23 -16.45
N LEU A 49 -6.94 -7.85 -16.56
CA LEU A 49 -7.78 -8.20 -17.72
C LEU A 49 -7.27 -7.51 -18.99
N LEU A 50 -6.93 -6.22 -18.94
CA LEU A 50 -6.38 -5.48 -20.08
C LEU A 50 -5.07 -6.08 -20.60
N VAL A 51 -4.23 -6.62 -19.73
CA VAL A 51 -2.96 -7.26 -20.13
C VAL A 51 -3.16 -8.70 -20.62
N LEU A 52 -4.01 -9.51 -19.96
CA LEU A 52 -4.20 -10.91 -20.33
C LEU A 52 -5.13 -11.12 -21.54
N VAL A 53 -6.20 -10.34 -21.67
CA VAL A 53 -7.21 -10.53 -22.74
C VAL A 53 -6.61 -10.41 -24.16
N PRO A 54 -5.71 -9.44 -24.46
CA PRO A 54 -5.08 -9.35 -25.78
C PRO A 54 -4.17 -10.54 -26.12
N VAL A 55 -3.57 -11.18 -25.10
CA VAL A 55 -2.57 -12.23 -25.27
C VAL A 55 -3.19 -13.63 -25.26
N ALA A 56 -4.25 -13.84 -24.47
CA ALA A 56 -4.84 -15.15 -24.23
C ALA A 56 -6.31 -15.28 -24.67
N ALA A 57 -6.91 -14.22 -25.25
CA ALA A 57 -8.32 -14.19 -25.66
C ALA A 57 -9.26 -14.71 -24.54
N MET A 58 -10.38 -15.37 -24.88
CA MET A 58 -11.34 -15.88 -23.90
C MET A 58 -10.78 -16.98 -22.97
N ALA A 59 -9.62 -17.58 -23.29
CA ALA A 59 -9.02 -18.62 -22.45
C ALA A 59 -8.45 -18.06 -21.13
N ALA A 60 -8.09 -16.77 -21.08
CA ALA A 60 -7.62 -16.12 -19.85
C ALA A 60 -8.68 -16.05 -18.74
N LEU A 61 -9.97 -16.17 -19.08
CA LEU A 61 -11.03 -16.11 -18.08
C LEU A 61 -11.09 -17.39 -17.22
N GLU A 62 -10.69 -18.54 -17.76
CA GLU A 62 -10.64 -19.80 -17.01
C GLU A 62 -9.46 -19.82 -16.01
N ASP A 63 -8.35 -19.19 -16.37
CA ASP A 63 -7.15 -19.09 -15.51
C ASP A 63 -7.28 -18.07 -14.37
N LEU A 64 -8.29 -17.20 -14.43
CA LEU A 64 -8.47 -16.11 -13.46
C LEU A 64 -8.71 -16.63 -12.03
N VAL A 65 -9.51 -17.70 -11.89
CA VAL A 65 -9.81 -18.31 -10.58
C VAL A 65 -8.57 -19.01 -9.99
N PRO A 66 -7.84 -19.88 -10.71
CA PRO A 66 -6.55 -20.41 -10.25
C PRO A 66 -5.55 -19.32 -9.85
N ILE A 67 -5.39 -18.26 -10.64
CA ILE A 67 -4.48 -17.15 -10.34
C ILE A 67 -4.90 -16.45 -9.05
N ALA A 68 -6.19 -16.17 -8.86
CA ALA A 68 -6.70 -15.55 -7.63
C ALA A 68 -6.39 -16.41 -6.39
N ILE A 69 -6.53 -17.74 -6.48
CA ILE A 69 -6.18 -18.65 -5.38
C ILE A 69 -4.67 -18.56 -5.06
N VAL A 70 -3.81 -18.53 -6.08
CA VAL A 70 -2.36 -18.36 -5.89
C VAL A 70 -2.04 -17.02 -5.20
N VAL A 71 -2.69 -15.93 -5.60
CA VAL A 71 -2.52 -14.62 -4.97
C VAL A 71 -2.97 -14.64 -3.51
N VAL A 72 -4.10 -15.29 -3.18
CA VAL A 72 -4.58 -15.42 -1.79
C VAL A 72 -3.57 -16.19 -0.94
N ILE A 73 -3.01 -17.28 -1.46
CA ILE A 73 -1.96 -18.06 -0.76
C ILE A 73 -0.72 -17.19 -0.55
N LEU A 74 -0.29 -16.44 -1.57
CA LEU A 74 0.84 -15.51 -1.47
C LEU A 74 0.60 -14.46 -0.37
N LEU A 75 -0.59 -13.85 -0.33
CA LEU A 75 -0.96 -12.88 0.70
C LEU A 75 -0.95 -13.48 2.11
N ALA A 76 -1.38 -14.73 2.27
CA ALA A 76 -1.32 -15.42 3.57
C ALA A 76 0.13 -15.63 4.05
N ILE A 77 1.03 -16.00 3.14
CA ILE A 77 2.47 -16.14 3.41
C ILE A 77 3.07 -14.79 3.80
N VAL A 78 2.85 -13.75 3.00
CA VAL A 78 3.38 -12.40 3.22
C VAL A 78 2.86 -11.83 4.55
N THR A 79 1.57 -11.98 4.83
CA THR A 79 0.97 -11.51 6.09
C THR A 79 1.60 -12.19 7.31
N THR A 80 1.82 -13.50 7.21
CA THR A 80 2.48 -14.27 8.28
C THR A 80 3.94 -13.86 8.46
N SER A 81 4.66 -13.63 7.36
CA SER A 81 6.03 -13.12 7.37
C SER A 81 6.11 -11.75 8.05
N TYR A 82 5.26 -10.79 7.66
CA TYR A 82 5.21 -9.48 8.31
C TYR A 82 4.85 -9.56 9.78
N ARG A 83 3.95 -10.45 10.17
CA ARG A 83 3.62 -10.67 11.58
C ARG A 83 4.85 -11.14 12.36
N GLN A 84 5.65 -12.05 11.82
CA GLN A 84 6.91 -12.48 12.45
C GLN A 84 7.91 -11.33 12.57
N THR A 85 8.08 -10.55 11.51
CA THR A 85 8.97 -9.37 11.52
C THR A 85 8.54 -8.34 12.56
N LEU A 86 7.24 -8.05 12.69
CA LEU A 86 6.71 -7.12 13.69
C LEU A 86 7.00 -7.57 15.14
N PHE A 87 6.95 -8.87 15.42
CA PHE A 87 7.32 -9.39 16.73
C PHE A 87 8.83 -9.36 16.99
N ALA A 88 9.64 -9.60 15.97
CA ALA A 88 11.10 -9.51 16.07
C ALA A 88 11.60 -8.06 16.20
N TYR A 89 10.86 -7.09 15.64
CA TYR A 89 11.20 -5.67 15.61
C TYR A 89 10.13 -4.79 16.29
N PRO A 90 9.96 -4.89 17.62
CA PRO A 90 8.89 -4.19 18.35
C PRO A 90 9.06 -2.66 18.37
N SER A 91 10.27 -2.16 18.17
CA SER A 91 10.56 -0.73 17.98
C SER A 91 10.16 -0.20 16.60
N GLY A 92 9.71 -1.07 15.69
CA GLY A 92 9.51 -0.74 14.28
C GLY A 92 10.84 -0.68 13.51
N GLY A 93 10.77 -0.34 12.22
CA GLY A 93 11.96 -0.15 11.39
C GLY A 93 11.76 -0.41 9.89
N GLY A 94 10.68 -1.12 9.52
CA GLY A 94 10.38 -1.41 8.11
C GLY A 94 11.49 -2.15 7.38
N SER A 95 11.33 -2.32 6.06
CA SER A 95 12.23 -3.14 5.24
C SER A 95 13.68 -2.63 5.21
N TYR A 96 13.89 -1.32 5.40
CA TYR A 96 15.24 -0.72 5.45
C TYR A 96 16.02 -1.13 6.70
N ILE A 97 15.45 -0.97 7.90
CA ILE A 97 16.15 -1.28 9.16
C ILE A 97 16.41 -2.79 9.25
N VAL A 98 15.40 -3.60 8.90
CA VAL A 98 15.54 -5.07 8.88
C VAL A 98 16.66 -5.48 7.91
N SER A 99 16.71 -4.90 6.71
CA SER A 99 17.78 -5.21 5.75
C SER A 99 19.16 -4.72 6.23
N ARG A 100 19.23 -3.56 6.89
CA ARG A 100 20.49 -2.98 7.37
C ARG A 100 21.11 -3.83 8.47
N GLU A 101 20.30 -4.31 9.40
CA GLU A 101 20.79 -5.10 10.53
C GLU A 101 21.18 -6.54 10.12
N ASN A 102 20.49 -7.12 9.13
CA ASN A 102 20.72 -8.52 8.75
C ASN A 102 21.65 -8.71 7.54
N LEU A 103 21.66 -7.77 6.59
CA LEU A 103 22.35 -7.92 5.30
C LEU A 103 23.40 -6.83 5.05
N GLY A 104 23.46 -5.81 5.91
CA GLY A 104 24.43 -4.72 5.82
C GLY A 104 23.95 -3.53 4.98
N ALA A 105 24.90 -2.64 4.67
CA ALA A 105 24.57 -1.32 4.14
C ALA A 105 24.05 -1.32 2.70
N THR A 106 24.69 -2.07 1.79
CA THR A 106 24.32 -2.05 0.36
C THR A 106 22.94 -2.63 0.10
N PRO A 107 22.52 -3.78 0.66
CA PRO A 107 21.17 -4.30 0.43
C PRO A 107 20.11 -3.42 1.09
N ALA A 108 20.43 -2.80 2.22
CA ALA A 108 19.53 -1.84 2.87
C ALA A 108 19.28 -0.60 2.01
N LEU A 109 20.32 -0.06 1.36
CA LEU A 109 20.15 1.09 0.46
C LEU A 109 19.28 0.72 -0.75
N VAL A 110 19.39 -0.50 -1.28
CA VAL A 110 18.49 -0.99 -2.33
C VAL A 110 17.06 -1.05 -1.80
N ALA A 111 16.84 -1.62 -0.61
CA ALA A 111 15.51 -1.65 0.01
C ALA A 111 14.94 -0.24 0.21
N GLY A 112 15.75 0.72 0.65
CA GLY A 112 15.35 2.12 0.81
C GLY A 112 15.01 2.80 -0.52
N ALA A 113 15.83 2.60 -1.55
CA ALA A 113 15.57 3.14 -2.89
C ALA A 113 14.29 2.56 -3.48
N SER A 114 14.06 1.25 -3.34
CA SER A 114 12.83 0.60 -3.79
C SER A 114 11.60 1.16 -3.09
N LEU A 115 11.66 1.43 -1.78
CA LEU A 115 10.54 2.05 -1.05
C LEU A 115 10.22 3.46 -1.55
N LEU A 116 11.23 4.25 -1.91
CA LEU A 116 10.99 5.59 -2.47
C LEU A 116 10.31 5.52 -3.83
N VAL A 117 10.73 4.59 -4.68
CA VAL A 117 10.11 4.36 -5.99
C VAL A 117 8.68 3.86 -5.80
N ASP A 118 8.47 2.90 -4.90
CA ASP A 118 7.17 2.36 -4.54
C ASP A 118 6.19 3.47 -4.15
N TYR A 119 6.57 4.35 -3.22
CA TYR A 119 5.71 5.46 -2.82
C TYR A 119 5.37 6.44 -3.96
N VAL A 120 6.33 6.74 -4.84
CA VAL A 120 6.06 7.60 -6.00
C VAL A 120 5.08 6.92 -6.97
N LEU A 121 5.28 5.63 -7.23
CA LEU A 121 4.42 4.87 -8.13
C LEU A 121 3.02 4.68 -7.54
N THR A 122 2.89 4.37 -6.26
CA THR A 122 1.59 4.20 -5.59
C THR A 122 0.75 5.47 -5.71
N VAL A 123 1.35 6.66 -5.50
CA VAL A 123 0.66 7.93 -5.70
C VAL A 123 0.29 8.13 -7.16
N ALA A 124 1.22 7.91 -8.10
CA ALA A 124 0.97 8.11 -9.52
C ALA A 124 -0.16 7.20 -10.07
N VAL A 125 -0.13 5.92 -9.73
CA VAL A 125 -1.13 4.93 -10.16
C VAL A 125 -2.47 5.23 -9.51
N SER A 126 -2.51 5.52 -8.20
CA SER A 126 -3.76 5.81 -7.50
C SER A 126 -4.47 7.05 -8.08
N VAL A 127 -3.72 8.10 -8.40
CA VAL A 127 -4.29 9.32 -9.03
C VAL A 127 -4.77 9.02 -10.45
N SER A 128 -3.99 8.28 -11.23
CA SER A 128 -4.35 7.94 -12.61
C SER A 128 -5.62 7.08 -12.67
N ALA A 129 -5.69 6.03 -11.85
CA ALA A 129 -6.87 5.18 -11.71
C ALA A 129 -8.08 5.95 -11.17
N GLY A 130 -7.86 6.85 -10.20
CA GLY A 130 -8.91 7.72 -9.68
C GLY A 130 -9.52 8.65 -10.72
N VAL A 131 -8.68 9.26 -11.58
CA VAL A 131 -9.16 10.08 -12.70
C VAL A 131 -9.93 9.22 -13.71
N ALA A 132 -9.39 8.05 -14.07
CA ALA A 132 -10.04 7.12 -14.99
C ALA A 132 -11.45 6.75 -14.50
N ALA A 133 -11.58 6.35 -13.23
CA ALA A 133 -12.85 5.99 -12.61
C ALA A 133 -13.88 7.13 -12.60
N ILE A 134 -13.44 8.39 -12.46
CA ILE A 134 -14.34 9.56 -12.53
C ILE A 134 -14.78 9.81 -13.98
N THR A 135 -13.89 9.64 -14.95
CA THR A 135 -14.19 9.90 -16.37
C THR A 135 -15.00 8.78 -17.05
N SER A 136 -14.97 7.56 -16.50
CA SER A 136 -15.71 6.40 -17.02
C SER A 136 -17.12 6.24 -16.43
N ALA A 137 -17.47 7.04 -15.41
CA ALA A 137 -18.79 7.06 -14.77
C ALA A 137 -19.74 8.04 -15.47
#